data_AF-A0A1F6NKS9-F1
#
_entry.id   AF-A0A1F6NKS9-F1
#
_cell.length_a   1.000
_cell.length_b   1.000
_cell.length_c   1.000
_cell.angle_alpha   90.00
_cell.angle_beta   90.00
_cell.angle_gamma   90.00
#
_symmetry.space_group_name_H-M   'P 1'
#
loop_
_entity.id
_entity.type
_entity.pdbx_description
1 polymer ?
#
loop_
_entity_poly.entity_id
_entity_poly.type
_entity_poly.pdbx_seq_one_letter_code
_entity_poly.pdbx_strand_id
1 'polypeptide(L)'
;MPKTKTKAKVSAKDIFDKHVAKKIVGKNSKETIEIFCNLNYNHFYNWAQKHNLEERQVSSLVGFKDEFFVEILISQIINESKLSDKFYCKKVTANDKSGLSARAIKLKGEDKILTIGGDCVIFRKSDNKPLMIIECKEYIDMIRMKELIGESRVIKDEISKSINLLDDIKFCVFAEVLELTEGWACLLGNSDLKHKIDAIFVIRDGKRKDRENMPVATNILAFKDYVQNFLEGFK
;
A
#
# COMPACT_ATOMS: atom_id res chain seq x y z
N MET A 1 31.48 30.74 21.49
CA MET A 1 30.24 30.02 21.82
C MET A 1 30.30 28.64 21.19
N PRO A 2 30.15 27.53 21.94
CA PRO A 2 30.08 26.22 21.34
C PRO A 2 28.79 26.11 20.54
N LYS A 3 28.89 25.72 19.26
CA LYS A 3 27.74 25.41 18.40
C LYS A 3 26.95 24.29 19.08
N THR A 4 25.78 24.61 19.62
CA THR A 4 24.81 23.62 20.08
C THR A 4 24.53 22.71 18.88
N LYS A 5 24.95 21.44 18.96
CA LYS A 5 24.53 20.41 18.01
C LYS A 5 23.01 20.37 18.05
N THR A 6 22.35 20.93 17.04
CA THR A 6 20.91 20.78 16.85
C THR A 6 20.64 19.28 16.80
N LYS A 7 19.96 18.74 17.81
CA LYS A 7 19.54 17.33 17.81
C LYS A 7 18.76 17.11 16.51
N ALA A 8 19.26 16.23 15.64
CA ALA A 8 18.55 15.86 14.42
C ALA A 8 17.13 15.41 14.81
N LYS A 9 16.09 16.00 14.20
CA LYS A 9 14.69 15.64 14.45
C LYS A 9 14.54 14.18 13.99
N VAL A 10 14.31 13.27 14.92
CA VAL A 10 14.13 11.84 14.62
C VAL A 10 12.86 11.69 13.78
N SER A 11 12.97 11.08 12.61
CA SER A 11 11.81 10.87 11.74
C SER A 11 11.05 9.59 12.12
N ALA A 12 9.75 9.54 11.81
CA ALA A 12 8.95 8.33 12.01
C ALA A 12 9.51 7.14 11.20
N LYS A 13 10.10 7.41 10.03
CA LYS A 13 10.76 6.40 9.20
C LYS A 13 11.99 5.80 9.88
N ASP A 14 12.85 6.64 10.47
CA ASP A 14 14.04 6.15 11.17
C ASP A 14 13.66 5.26 12.36
N ILE A 15 12.59 5.61 13.08
CA ILE A 15 12.06 4.81 14.18
C ILE A 15 11.51 3.48 13.66
N PHE A 16 10.73 3.51 12.58
CA PHE A 16 10.20 2.31 11.94
C PHE A 16 11.32 1.34 11.54
N ASP A 17 12.26 1.83 10.73
CA ASP A 17 13.34 1.03 10.16
C ASP A 17 14.22 0.41 11.27
N LYS A 18 14.48 1.17 12.34
CA LYS A 18 15.35 0.75 13.43
C LYS A 18 14.68 -0.19 14.44
N HIS A 19 13.40 0.01 14.74
CA HIS A 19 12.76 -0.62 15.89
C HIS A 19 11.58 -1.54 15.56
N VAL A 20 10.98 -1.40 14.38
CA VAL A 20 9.76 -2.12 14.03
C VAL A 20 9.94 -3.04 12.83
N ALA A 21 10.56 -2.60 11.74
CA ALA A 21 10.62 -3.33 10.46
C ALA A 21 11.04 -4.80 10.64
N LYS A 22 12.14 -5.04 11.36
CA LYS A 22 12.67 -6.40 11.60
C LYS A 22 11.74 -7.31 12.42
N LYS A 23 10.82 -6.74 13.18
CA LYS A 23 9.87 -7.51 14.00
C LYS A 23 8.69 -8.04 13.19
N ILE A 24 8.48 -7.54 11.97
CA ILE A 24 7.33 -7.88 11.12
C ILE A 24 7.69 -9.02 10.14
N VAL A 25 8.98 -9.30 9.94
CA VAL A 25 9.45 -10.26 8.91
C VAL A 25 9.57 -11.67 9.49
N GLY A 26 8.77 -12.61 8.98
CA GLY A 26 8.93 -14.06 9.21
C GLY A 26 9.84 -14.72 8.16
N LYS A 27 10.11 -16.03 8.29
CA LYS A 27 10.92 -16.78 7.31
C LYS A 27 10.19 -17.03 6.00
N ASN A 28 8.86 -17.02 6.04
CA ASN A 28 7.96 -17.23 4.91
C ASN A 28 6.67 -16.41 5.10
N SER A 29 5.83 -16.35 4.07
CA SER A 29 4.58 -15.59 4.03
C SER A 29 3.65 -15.96 5.19
N LYS A 30 3.53 -17.26 5.53
CA LYS A 30 2.71 -17.73 6.65
C LYS A 30 3.19 -17.16 7.98
N GLU A 31 4.48 -17.30 8.28
CA GLU A 31 5.06 -16.79 9.54
C GLU A 31 4.99 -15.25 9.61
N THR A 32 5.21 -14.54 8.50
CA THR A 32 5.06 -13.09 8.42
C THR A 32 3.61 -12.65 8.72
N ILE A 33 2.61 -13.37 8.19
CA ILE A 33 1.19 -13.10 8.47
C ILE A 33 0.90 -13.34 9.96
N GLU A 34 1.35 -14.46 10.53
CA GLU A 34 1.16 -14.78 11.95
C GLU A 34 1.80 -13.70 12.86
N ILE A 35 3.01 -13.25 12.54
CA ILE A 35 3.69 -12.17 13.27
C ILE A 35 2.87 -10.88 13.19
N PHE A 36 2.42 -10.50 11.99
CA PHE A 36 1.68 -9.25 11.78
C PHE A 36 0.33 -9.25 12.49
N CYS A 37 -0.41 -10.36 12.46
CA CYS A 37 -1.68 -10.52 13.17
C CYS A 37 -1.54 -10.43 14.70
N ASN A 38 -0.37 -10.80 15.25
CA ASN A 38 -0.12 -10.73 16.69
C ASN A 38 0.57 -9.42 17.12
N LEU A 39 0.82 -8.51 16.18
CA LEU A 39 1.53 -7.28 16.47
C LEU A 39 0.60 -6.28 17.17
N ASN A 40 0.82 -6.08 18.47
CA ASN A 40 0.02 -5.14 19.24
C ASN A 40 0.23 -3.70 18.74
N TYR A 41 -0.86 -3.05 18.32
CA TYR A 41 -0.85 -1.69 17.81
C TYR A 41 -0.34 -0.66 18.83
N ASN A 42 -0.58 -0.89 20.13
CA ASN A 42 -0.03 -0.06 21.19
C ASN A 42 1.51 -0.03 21.16
N HIS A 43 2.17 -1.02 20.54
CA HIS A 43 3.62 -0.98 20.34
C HIS A 43 4.06 0.26 19.57
N PHE A 44 3.33 0.64 18.51
CA PHE A 44 3.63 1.79 17.67
C PHE A 44 3.39 3.10 18.41
N TYR A 45 2.27 3.20 19.13
CA TYR A 45 1.95 4.36 19.95
C TYR A 45 2.95 4.55 21.10
N ASN A 46 3.39 3.47 21.74
CA ASN A 46 4.40 3.53 22.80
C ASN A 46 5.76 4.00 22.26
N TRP A 47 6.17 3.58 21.06
CA TRP A 47 7.36 4.11 20.41
C TRP A 47 7.20 5.58 20.03
N ALA A 48 6.04 5.97 19.50
CA ALA A 48 5.74 7.36 19.20
C ALA A 48 5.85 8.25 20.45
N GLN A 49 5.25 7.83 21.57
CA GLN A 49 5.35 8.54 22.85
C GLN A 49 6.81 8.61 23.33
N LYS A 50 7.54 7.49 23.31
CA LYS A 50 8.95 7.43 23.74
C LYS A 50 9.86 8.39 22.97
N HIS A 51 9.54 8.66 21.70
CA HIS A 51 10.30 9.56 20.84
C HIS A 51 9.66 10.95 20.67
N ASN A 52 8.59 11.26 21.41
CA ASN A 52 7.83 12.51 21.33
C ASN A 52 7.39 12.85 19.89
N LEU A 53 6.88 11.86 19.17
CA LEU A 53 6.33 12.05 17.83
C LEU A 53 5.00 12.81 17.89
N GLU A 54 4.81 13.75 16.96
CA GLU A 54 3.53 14.44 16.75
C GLU A 54 2.48 13.46 16.20
N GLU A 55 1.19 13.73 16.40
CA GLU A 55 0.09 12.83 15.98
C GLU A 55 0.19 12.43 14.50
N ARG A 56 0.52 13.38 13.62
CA ARG A 56 0.74 13.12 12.19
C ARG A 56 1.87 12.12 11.94
N GLN A 57 2.95 12.18 12.74
CA GLN A 57 4.08 11.26 12.64
C GLN A 57 3.72 9.86 13.16
N VAL A 58 2.75 9.75 14.07
CA VAL A 58 2.21 8.47 14.53
C VAL A 58 1.45 7.77 13.40
N SER A 59 0.56 8.48 12.70
CA SER A 59 -0.11 7.92 11.50
C SER A 59 0.89 7.55 10.41
N SER A 60 1.97 8.32 10.22
CA SER A 60 3.05 7.93 9.31
C SER A 60 3.75 6.63 9.73
N LEU A 61 3.93 6.39 11.03
CA LEU A 61 4.53 5.16 11.53
C LEU A 61 3.65 3.93 11.23
N VAL A 62 2.33 4.07 11.38
CA VAL A 62 1.35 3.03 11.01
C VAL A 62 1.34 2.83 9.50
N GLY A 63 1.36 3.91 8.70
CA GLY A 63 1.46 3.82 7.24
C GLY A 63 2.71 3.06 6.77
N PHE A 64 3.89 3.37 7.32
CA PHE A 64 5.12 2.65 6.98
C PHE A 64 5.06 1.15 7.32
N LYS A 65 4.35 0.78 8.38
CA LYS A 65 4.12 -0.62 8.73
C LYS A 65 3.35 -1.35 7.64
N ASP A 66 2.24 -0.78 7.17
CA ASP A 66 1.41 -1.41 6.13
C ASP A 66 2.15 -1.54 4.82
N GLU A 67 2.77 -0.45 4.36
CA GLU A 67 3.56 -0.44 3.12
C GLU A 67 4.67 -1.50 3.15
N PHE A 68 5.44 -1.54 4.24
CA PHE A 68 6.52 -2.49 4.42
C PHE A 68 6.01 -3.94 4.51
N PHE A 69 4.92 -4.18 5.25
CA PHE A 69 4.33 -5.51 5.37
C PHE A 69 3.87 -6.03 4.00
N VAL A 70 3.15 -5.21 3.23
CA VAL A 70 2.67 -5.58 1.90
C VAL A 70 3.83 -5.89 0.95
N GLU A 71 4.88 -5.05 0.93
CA GLU A 71 6.06 -5.28 0.09
C GLU A 71 6.80 -6.59 0.44
N ILE A 72 6.99 -6.86 1.73
CA ILE A 72 7.62 -8.10 2.21
C ILE A 72 6.76 -9.31 1.87
N LEU A 73 5.46 -9.25 2.12
CA LEU A 73 4.55 -10.36 1.88
C LEU A 73 4.51 -10.71 0.38
N ILE A 74 4.42 -9.72 -0.50
CA ILE A 74 4.45 -9.93 -1.95
C ILE A 74 5.79 -10.51 -2.39
N SER A 75 6.91 -10.00 -1.86
CA SER A 75 8.24 -10.56 -2.15
C SER A 75 8.35 -12.03 -1.74
N GLN A 76 7.78 -12.40 -0.59
CA GLN A 76 7.73 -13.78 -0.11
C GLN A 76 6.84 -14.66 -1.00
N ILE A 77 5.66 -14.18 -1.40
CA ILE A 77 4.77 -14.88 -2.34
C ILE A 77 5.51 -15.18 -3.66
N ILE A 78 6.20 -14.19 -4.24
CA ILE A 78 6.97 -14.35 -5.48
C ILE A 78 8.04 -15.44 -5.30
N ASN A 79 8.80 -15.40 -4.21
CA ASN A 79 9.88 -16.35 -3.94
C ASN A 79 9.35 -17.77 -3.70
N GLU A 80 8.33 -17.92 -2.86
CA GLU A 80 7.70 -19.21 -2.52
C GLU A 80 7.06 -19.86 -3.75
N SER A 81 6.49 -19.05 -4.64
CA SER A 81 5.90 -19.50 -5.90
C SER A 81 6.93 -19.81 -6.98
N LYS A 82 8.23 -19.62 -6.70
CA LYS A 82 9.36 -19.74 -7.64
C LYS A 82 9.21 -18.85 -8.88
N LEU A 83 8.81 -17.59 -8.67
CA LEU A 83 8.56 -16.60 -9.72
C LEU A 83 9.55 -15.42 -9.69
N SER A 84 10.62 -15.52 -8.91
CA SER A 84 11.60 -14.44 -8.71
C SER A 84 12.37 -14.06 -9.98
N ASP A 85 12.43 -14.92 -10.98
CA ASP A 85 12.99 -14.65 -12.30
C ASP A 85 12.02 -13.86 -13.19
N LYS A 86 10.70 -13.98 -12.95
CA LYS A 86 9.64 -13.33 -13.73
C LYS A 86 9.17 -12.01 -13.14
N PHE A 87 9.07 -11.90 -11.82
CA PHE A 87 8.44 -10.74 -11.16
C PHE A 87 9.30 -10.13 -10.07
N TYR A 88 9.00 -8.87 -9.75
CA TYR A 88 9.49 -8.18 -8.57
C TYR A 88 8.48 -7.11 -8.14
N CYS A 89 8.58 -6.60 -6.92
CA CYS A 89 7.79 -5.46 -6.47
C CYS A 89 8.67 -4.37 -5.87
N LYS A 90 8.14 -3.14 -5.83
CA LYS A 90 8.76 -2.00 -5.14
C LYS A 90 7.72 -0.92 -4.86
N LYS A 91 8.00 -0.04 -3.89
CA LYS A 91 7.29 1.24 -3.78
C LYS A 91 7.58 2.15 -4.99
N VAL A 92 6.55 2.85 -5.47
CA VAL A 92 6.63 3.82 -6.55
C VAL A 92 6.07 5.16 -6.08
N THR A 93 6.86 6.23 -6.16
CA THR A 93 6.43 7.57 -5.72
C THR A 93 5.94 8.38 -6.91
N ALA A 94 4.74 8.95 -6.80
CA ALA A 94 4.20 9.85 -7.82
C ALA A 94 5.06 11.12 -7.96
N ASN A 95 5.15 11.64 -9.17
CA ASN A 95 5.93 12.84 -9.55
C ASN A 95 7.45 12.77 -9.29
N ASP A 96 7.98 11.59 -8.96
CA ASP A 96 9.42 11.33 -8.93
C ASP A 96 9.88 10.57 -10.19
N LYS A 97 11.21 10.46 -10.38
CA LYS A 97 11.82 9.64 -11.45
C LYS A 97 11.36 8.17 -11.43
N SER A 98 10.88 7.68 -10.28
CA SER A 98 10.41 6.31 -10.11
C SER A 98 8.93 6.10 -10.48
N GLY A 99 8.16 7.18 -10.70
CA GLY A 99 6.73 7.12 -10.95
C GLY A 99 6.35 6.46 -12.28
N LEU A 100 5.14 5.90 -12.33
CA LEU A 100 4.56 5.33 -13.54
C LEU A 100 4.07 6.44 -14.48
N SER A 101 4.71 6.62 -15.63
CA SER A 101 4.30 7.62 -16.63
C SER A 101 2.83 7.48 -16.99
N ALA A 102 2.04 8.51 -16.72
CA ALA A 102 0.60 8.50 -16.93
C ALA A 102 0.20 9.35 -18.14
N ARG A 103 0.54 10.64 -18.12
CA ARG A 103 0.10 11.59 -19.14
C ARG A 103 0.97 12.83 -19.17
N ALA A 104 1.23 13.36 -20.36
CA ALA A 104 1.77 14.71 -20.50
C ALA A 104 0.63 15.75 -20.36
N ILE A 105 0.80 16.72 -19.47
CA ILE A 105 -0.06 17.89 -19.30
C ILE A 105 0.73 19.16 -19.63
N LYS A 106 0.07 20.21 -20.11
CA LYS A 106 0.70 21.53 -20.19
C LYS A 106 0.55 22.26 -18.86
N LEU A 107 1.66 22.51 -18.18
CA LEU A 107 1.72 23.29 -16.95
C LEU A 107 2.61 24.51 -17.19
N LYS A 108 2.02 25.72 -17.11
CA LYS A 108 2.73 26.99 -17.37
C LYS A 108 3.44 27.07 -18.74
N GLY A 109 2.87 26.41 -19.75
CA GLY A 109 3.43 26.40 -21.12
C GLY A 109 4.45 25.28 -21.38
N GLU A 110 4.83 24.52 -20.36
CA GLU A 110 5.73 23.37 -20.49
C GLU A 110 4.95 22.05 -20.45
N ASP A 111 5.38 21.09 -21.27
CA ASP A 111 4.85 19.73 -21.20
C ASP A 111 5.46 19.02 -19.99
N LYS A 112 4.61 18.69 -19.01
CA LYS A 112 4.97 17.93 -17.81
C LYS A 112 4.36 16.55 -17.87
N ILE A 113 5.19 15.51 -17.80
CA ILE A 113 4.71 14.13 -17.64
C ILE A 113 4.31 13.95 -16.17
N LEU A 114 3.01 13.77 -15.94
CA LEU A 114 2.50 13.27 -14.67
C LEU A 114 2.87 11.81 -14.53
N THR A 115 3.37 11.45 -13.35
CA THR A 115 3.64 10.06 -13.00
C THR A 115 2.81 9.65 -11.79
N ILE A 116 2.34 8.41 -11.78
CA ILE A 116 1.50 7.84 -10.72
C ILE A 116 2.33 6.97 -9.79
N GLY A 117 1.94 6.98 -8.51
CA GLY A 117 2.55 6.23 -7.43
C GLY A 117 1.85 4.89 -7.18
N GLY A 118 2.40 4.16 -6.22
CA GLY A 118 1.83 2.97 -5.64
C GLY A 118 2.64 2.59 -4.41
N ASP A 119 1.96 2.34 -3.29
CA ASP A 119 2.64 1.93 -2.06
C ASP A 119 3.40 0.61 -2.26
N CYS A 120 2.83 -0.31 -3.05
CA CYS A 120 3.55 -1.44 -3.62
C CYS A 120 3.10 -1.68 -5.07
N VAL A 121 4.05 -1.74 -6.00
CA VAL A 121 3.76 -2.03 -7.41
C VAL A 121 4.51 -3.28 -7.84
N ILE A 122 3.80 -4.24 -8.41
CA ILE A 122 4.36 -5.48 -8.96
C ILE A 122 4.67 -5.28 -10.44
N PHE A 123 5.87 -5.69 -10.85
CA PHE A 123 6.39 -5.55 -12.20
C PHE A 123 6.77 -6.92 -12.79
N ARG A 124 6.57 -7.05 -14.10
CA ARG A 124 7.20 -8.08 -14.92
C ARG A 124 8.64 -7.69 -15.23
N LYS A 125 9.59 -8.60 -15.02
CA LYS A 125 11.03 -8.32 -15.19
C LYS A 125 11.45 -8.13 -16.64
N SER A 126 10.86 -8.87 -17.59
CA SER A 126 11.31 -8.88 -18.99
C SER A 126 11.23 -7.52 -19.68
N ASP A 127 10.26 -6.69 -19.30
CA ASP A 127 9.96 -5.41 -19.93
C ASP A 127 9.68 -4.28 -18.93
N ASN A 128 9.87 -4.55 -17.65
CA ASN A 128 9.59 -3.61 -16.57
C ASN A 128 8.13 -3.08 -16.60
N LYS A 129 7.19 -3.88 -17.10
CA LYS A 129 5.76 -3.52 -17.16
C LYS A 129 5.13 -3.66 -15.77
N PRO A 130 4.48 -2.63 -15.21
CA PRO A 130 3.71 -2.78 -13.98
C PRO A 130 2.43 -3.57 -14.27
N LEU A 131 2.12 -4.51 -13.39
CA LEU A 131 0.98 -5.44 -13.54
C LEU A 131 -0.07 -5.24 -12.46
N MET A 132 0.32 -4.79 -11.27
CA MET A 132 -0.57 -4.54 -10.14
C MET A 132 -0.04 -3.40 -9.28
N ILE A 133 -0.92 -2.48 -8.91
CA ILE A 133 -0.71 -1.41 -7.95
C ILE A 133 -1.51 -1.75 -6.70
N ILE A 134 -0.87 -1.69 -5.54
CA ILE A 134 -1.50 -1.82 -4.23
C ILE A 134 -1.31 -0.49 -3.49
N GLU A 135 -2.41 0.14 -3.12
CA GLU A 135 -2.46 1.32 -2.25
C GLU A 135 -2.73 0.88 -0.81
N CYS A 136 -1.90 1.33 0.13
CA CYS A 136 -2.03 1.03 1.55
C CYS A 136 -2.73 2.19 2.27
N LYS A 137 -3.75 1.90 3.08
CA LYS A 137 -4.51 2.92 3.82
C LYS A 137 -4.77 2.48 5.26
N GLU A 138 -4.47 3.36 6.22
CA GLU A 138 -4.84 3.12 7.63
C GLU A 138 -6.36 2.96 7.78
N TYR A 139 -7.16 3.66 6.97
CA TYR A 139 -8.61 3.50 6.94
C TYR A 139 -9.17 3.98 5.60
N ILE A 140 -10.35 3.50 5.25
CA ILE A 140 -11.12 4.00 4.10
C ILE A 140 -12.44 4.58 4.59
N ASP A 141 -12.59 5.90 4.48
CA ASP A 141 -13.85 6.61 4.61
C ASP A 141 -14.41 6.99 3.23
N MET A 142 -15.50 7.77 3.20
CA MET A 142 -16.13 8.20 1.94
C MET A 142 -15.23 9.11 1.09
N ILE A 143 -14.42 9.97 1.71
CA ILE A 143 -13.54 10.90 1.00
C ILE A 143 -12.42 10.08 0.35
N ARG A 144 -11.79 9.21 1.14
CA ARG A 144 -10.71 8.34 0.69
C ARG A 144 -11.14 7.38 -0.39
N MET A 145 -12.36 6.84 -0.29
CA MET A 145 -12.91 5.99 -1.34
C MET A 145 -13.03 6.76 -2.68
N LYS A 146 -13.51 8.01 -2.66
CA LYS A 146 -13.60 8.83 -3.88
C LYS A 146 -12.23 9.14 -4.49
N GLU A 147 -11.22 9.40 -3.65
CA GLU A 147 -9.83 9.57 -4.10
C GLU A 147 -9.33 8.31 -4.82
N LEU A 148 -9.47 7.14 -4.18
CA LEU A 148 -9.05 5.85 -4.73
C LEU A 148 -9.75 5.51 -6.05
N ILE A 149 -11.04 5.81 -6.16
CA ILE A 149 -11.80 5.65 -7.42
C ILE A 149 -11.24 6.58 -8.50
N GLY A 150 -10.96 7.84 -8.16
CA GLY A 150 -10.35 8.80 -9.07
C GLY A 150 -8.98 8.34 -9.59
N GLU A 151 -8.11 7.88 -8.69
CA GLU A 151 -6.78 7.35 -9.01
C GLU A 151 -6.87 6.12 -9.92
N SER A 152 -7.69 5.14 -9.52
CA SER A 152 -7.93 3.92 -10.28
C SER A 152 -8.44 4.21 -11.70
N ARG A 153 -9.34 5.18 -11.83
CA ARG A 153 -9.89 5.62 -13.11
C ARG A 153 -8.83 6.25 -14.00
N VAL A 154 -8.02 7.18 -13.47
CA VAL A 154 -6.93 7.78 -14.25
C VAL A 154 -6.01 6.69 -14.78
N ILE A 155 -5.64 5.72 -13.93
CA ILE A 155 -4.76 4.61 -14.31
C ILE A 155 -5.37 3.77 -15.43
N LYS A 156 -6.63 3.34 -15.28
CA LYS A 156 -7.27 2.37 -16.17
C LYS A 156 -7.98 2.97 -17.39
N ASP A 157 -8.34 4.24 -17.40
CA ASP A 157 -9.01 4.87 -18.54
C ASP A 157 -8.06 5.72 -19.39
N GLU A 158 -7.14 6.45 -18.74
CA GLU A 158 -6.23 7.37 -19.44
C GLU A 158 -4.90 6.70 -19.82
N ILE A 159 -4.38 5.80 -18.98
CA ILE A 159 -3.04 5.23 -19.21
C ILE A 159 -3.08 3.89 -19.93
N SER A 160 -4.10 3.05 -19.69
CA SER A 160 -4.30 1.79 -20.45
C SER A 160 -4.33 2.03 -21.97
N LYS A 161 -4.96 3.13 -22.40
CA LYS A 161 -5.08 3.54 -23.80
C LYS A 161 -3.86 4.29 -24.33
N SER A 162 -2.85 4.57 -23.50
CA SER A 162 -1.60 5.17 -23.98
C SER A 162 -0.77 4.11 -24.71
N ILE A 163 -0.05 4.53 -25.74
CA ILE A 163 0.69 3.69 -26.70
C ILE A 163 1.74 2.77 -26.01
N ASN A 164 1.95 2.91 -24.70
CA ASN A 164 2.77 2.05 -23.86
C ASN A 164 1.97 1.42 -22.69
N LEU A 165 1.60 0.15 -22.84
CA LEU A 165 1.86 -0.90 -21.83
C LEU A 165 0.97 -0.98 -20.56
N LEU A 166 -0.32 -0.62 -20.53
CA LEU A 166 -1.14 -0.81 -19.30
C LEU A 166 -2.52 -1.46 -19.43
N ASP A 167 -2.88 -2.02 -20.58
CA ASP A 167 -4.06 -2.90 -20.65
C ASP A 167 -3.95 -4.00 -19.58
N ASP A 168 -5.03 -4.12 -18.78
CA ASP A 168 -5.24 -5.07 -17.68
C ASP A 168 -4.43 -4.89 -16.38
N ILE A 169 -3.77 -3.74 -16.16
CA ILE A 169 -3.16 -3.46 -14.85
C ILE A 169 -4.19 -3.57 -13.72
N LYS A 170 -3.82 -4.24 -12.62
CA LYS A 170 -4.68 -4.35 -11.43
C LYS A 170 -4.46 -3.16 -10.48
N PHE A 171 -5.53 -2.64 -9.90
CA PHE A 171 -5.52 -1.62 -8.87
C PHE A 171 -6.24 -2.17 -7.64
N CYS A 172 -5.48 -2.42 -6.59
CA CYS A 172 -5.95 -3.01 -5.35
C CYS A 172 -5.73 -2.05 -4.18
N VAL A 173 -6.54 -2.20 -3.14
CA VAL A 173 -6.41 -1.41 -1.92
C VAL A 173 -6.24 -2.37 -0.74
N PHE A 174 -5.18 -2.17 0.03
CA PHE A 174 -4.95 -2.84 1.30
C PHE A 174 -5.24 -1.82 2.41
N ALA A 175 -6.25 -2.08 3.23
CA ALA A 175 -6.65 -1.15 4.27
C ALA A 175 -6.83 -1.81 5.63
N GLU A 176 -6.49 -1.09 6.70
CA GLU A 176 -6.71 -1.64 8.02
C GLU A 176 -8.19 -1.77 8.34
N VAL A 177 -8.94 -0.67 8.24
CA VAL A 177 -10.37 -0.64 8.59
C VAL A 177 -11.20 0.07 7.53
N LEU A 178 -12.48 -0.30 7.47
CA LEU A 178 -13.48 0.33 6.61
C LEU A 178 -14.42 1.19 7.47
N GLU A 179 -14.34 2.51 7.33
CA GLU A 179 -15.14 3.47 8.09
C GLU A 179 -16.23 4.10 7.21
N LEU A 180 -17.08 3.24 6.68
CA LEU A 180 -18.22 3.67 5.87
C LEU A 180 -19.50 3.63 6.67
N THR A 181 -20.42 4.55 6.35
CA THR A 181 -21.79 4.46 6.85
C THR A 181 -22.49 3.25 6.24
N GLU A 182 -23.45 2.65 6.94
CA GLU A 182 -24.18 1.44 6.48
C GLU A 182 -24.78 1.62 5.08
N GLY A 183 -25.32 2.81 4.78
CA GLY A 183 -25.83 3.15 3.46
C GLY A 183 -24.75 3.12 2.37
N TRP A 184 -23.54 3.61 2.66
CA TRP A 184 -22.43 3.59 1.71
C TRP A 184 -21.81 2.21 1.52
N ALA A 185 -21.73 1.40 2.58
CA ALA A 185 -21.29 0.02 2.46
C ALA A 185 -22.21 -0.78 1.52
N CYS A 186 -23.53 -0.60 1.65
CA CYS A 186 -24.54 -1.17 0.77
C CYS A 186 -24.40 -0.66 -0.69
N LEU A 187 -24.22 0.66 -0.87
CA LEU A 187 -24.02 1.26 -2.20
C LEU A 187 -22.71 0.80 -2.87
N LEU A 188 -21.62 0.59 -2.13
CA LEU A 188 -20.36 0.07 -2.67
C LEU A 188 -20.46 -1.38 -3.16
N GLY A 189 -21.34 -2.20 -2.58
CA GLY A 189 -21.63 -3.54 -3.09
C GLY A 189 -22.38 -3.51 -4.42
N ASN A 190 -23.19 -2.47 -4.65
CA ASN A 190 -24.22 -2.43 -5.69
C ASN A 190 -24.02 -1.30 -6.72
N SER A 191 -22.90 -0.57 -6.68
CA SER A 191 -22.67 0.58 -7.56
C SER A 191 -21.47 0.39 -8.48
N ASP A 192 -21.56 1.03 -9.64
CA ASP A 192 -20.44 1.25 -10.56
C ASP A 192 -19.38 2.19 -9.96
N LEU A 193 -19.47 2.60 -8.69
CA LEU A 193 -18.45 3.42 -8.05
C LEU A 193 -17.13 2.66 -7.89
N LYS A 194 -17.15 1.34 -7.74
CA LYS A 194 -15.94 0.50 -7.77
C LYS A 194 -15.37 0.30 -9.17
N HIS A 195 -16.00 0.87 -10.21
CA HIS A 195 -15.55 0.69 -11.58
C HIS A 195 -14.06 1.04 -11.66
N LYS A 196 -13.24 0.02 -11.99
CA LYS A 196 -11.77 0.02 -12.07
C LYS A 196 -10.97 -0.37 -10.81
N ILE A 197 -11.50 -0.38 -9.58
CA ILE A 197 -10.79 -0.99 -8.43
C ILE A 197 -11.01 -2.50 -8.47
N ASP A 198 -9.95 -3.32 -8.59
CA ASP A 198 -10.09 -4.77 -8.72
C ASP A 198 -10.39 -5.47 -7.40
N ALA A 199 -9.78 -5.02 -6.30
CA ALA A 199 -9.99 -5.62 -4.98
C ALA A 199 -9.71 -4.62 -3.85
N ILE A 200 -10.47 -4.75 -2.75
CA ILE A 200 -10.27 -4.01 -1.51
C ILE A 200 -10.18 -5.05 -0.38
N PHE A 201 -9.06 -5.06 0.32
CA PHE A 201 -8.80 -5.95 1.44
C PHE A 201 -8.84 -5.15 2.73
N VAL A 202 -9.75 -5.52 3.64
CA VAL A 202 -9.91 -4.89 4.95
C VAL A 202 -9.43 -5.87 6.00
N ILE A 203 -8.35 -5.55 6.71
CA ILE A 203 -7.66 -6.53 7.55
C ILE A 203 -8.06 -6.51 9.02
N ARG A 204 -8.74 -5.47 9.52
CA ARG A 204 -9.19 -5.35 10.91
C ARG A 204 -10.69 -5.05 10.95
N ASP A 205 -11.34 -5.56 11.99
CA ASP A 205 -12.72 -5.21 12.31
C ASP A 205 -12.80 -3.89 13.09
N GLY A 206 -13.94 -3.20 13.01
CA GLY A 206 -14.22 -1.99 13.77
C GLY A 206 -13.68 -0.71 13.13
N LYS A 207 -13.32 0.26 13.98
CA LYS A 207 -12.87 1.61 13.59
C LYS A 207 -11.38 1.80 13.88
N ARG A 208 -10.77 2.82 13.28
CA ARG A 208 -9.36 3.19 13.45
C ARG A 208 -9.01 3.39 14.93
N LYS A 209 -9.96 3.91 15.70
CA LYS A 209 -9.81 4.15 17.14
C LYS A 209 -9.82 2.87 17.99
N ASP A 210 -10.32 1.75 17.46
CA ASP A 210 -10.44 0.48 18.17
C ASP A 210 -9.11 -0.29 18.09
N ARG A 211 -8.07 0.29 18.70
CA ARG A 211 -6.66 -0.14 18.57
C ARG A 211 -6.38 -1.56 19.08
N GLU A 212 -7.24 -2.09 19.94
CA GLU A 212 -7.13 -3.46 20.46
C GLU A 212 -7.60 -4.51 19.43
N ASN A 213 -8.36 -4.10 18.40
CA ASN A 213 -8.75 -5.00 17.34
C ASN A 213 -7.54 -5.34 16.49
N MET A 214 -7.13 -6.60 16.51
CA MET A 214 -5.97 -7.11 15.76
C MET A 214 -6.34 -7.43 14.31
N PRO A 215 -5.34 -7.48 13.40
CA PRO A 215 -5.58 -7.95 12.04
C PRO A 215 -6.08 -9.40 12.01
N VAL A 216 -7.13 -9.64 11.24
CA VAL A 216 -7.78 -10.95 11.06
C VAL A 216 -7.01 -11.75 10.01
N ALA A 217 -6.42 -12.88 10.43
CA ALA A 217 -5.54 -13.69 9.58
C ALA A 217 -6.23 -14.16 8.28
N THR A 218 -7.51 -14.51 8.33
CA THR A 218 -8.27 -14.95 7.14
C THR A 218 -8.36 -13.85 6.07
N ASN A 219 -8.44 -12.58 6.46
CA ASN A 219 -8.53 -11.46 5.52
C ASN A 219 -7.17 -11.21 4.84
N ILE A 220 -6.08 -11.38 5.59
CA ILE A 220 -4.72 -11.29 5.04
C ILE A 220 -4.41 -12.48 4.14
N LEU A 221 -4.86 -13.68 4.49
CA LEU A 221 -4.74 -14.86 3.63
C LEU A 221 -5.51 -14.67 2.32
N ALA A 222 -6.70 -14.06 2.34
CA ALA A 222 -7.43 -13.72 1.13
C ALA A 222 -6.65 -12.74 0.23
N PHE A 223 -5.97 -11.75 0.81
CA PHE A 223 -5.05 -10.87 0.06
C PHE A 223 -3.89 -11.64 -0.56
N LYS A 224 -3.22 -12.48 0.24
CA LYS A 224 -2.11 -13.32 -0.20
C LYS A 224 -2.52 -14.23 -1.36
N ASP A 225 -3.64 -14.93 -1.23
CA ASP A 225 -4.14 -15.87 -2.22
C ASP A 225 -4.56 -15.14 -3.51
N TYR A 226 -5.17 -13.95 -3.40
CA TYR A 226 -5.49 -13.12 -4.56
C TYR A 226 -4.23 -12.75 -5.37
N VAL A 227 -3.18 -12.27 -4.69
CA VAL A 227 -1.92 -11.91 -5.35
C VAL A 227 -1.25 -13.16 -5.94
N GLN A 228 -1.19 -14.25 -5.18
CA GLN A 228 -0.58 -15.49 -5.62
C GLN A 228 -1.28 -16.02 -6.88
N ASN A 229 -2.60 -16.15 -6.87
CA ASN A 229 -3.38 -16.62 -8.01
C ASN A 229 -3.20 -15.71 -9.24
N PHE A 230 -3.17 -14.40 -9.03
CA PHE A 230 -2.91 -13.45 -10.12
C PHE A 230 -1.54 -13.70 -10.79
N LEU A 231 -0.48 -13.85 -10.00
CA LEU A 231 0.87 -14.09 -10.52
C LEU A 231 1.02 -15.46 -11.16
N GLU A 232 0.37 -16.48 -10.61
CA GLU A 232 0.34 -17.82 -11.17
C GLU A 232 -0.43 -17.90 -12.48
N GLY A 233 -1.37 -17.00 -12.74
CA GLY A 233 -2.03 -16.86 -14.04
C GLY A 233 -1.10 -16.48 -15.20
N PHE A 234 0.14 -16.05 -14.92
CA PHE A 234 1.19 -15.77 -15.91
C PHE A 234 2.24 -16.89 -16.02
N LYS A 235 2.07 -18.01 -15.31
CA LYS A 235 2.99 -19.16 -15.40
C LYS A 235 2.97 -19.75 -16.79
#